data_AF-Q2PZX1-F1
#
_entry.id   AF-Q2PZX1-F1
#
_cell.length_a   1.000
_cell.length_b   1.000
_cell.length_c   1.000
_cell.angle_alpha   90.00
_cell.angle_beta   90.00
_cell.angle_gamma   90.00
#
_symmetry.space_group_name_H-M   'P 1'
#
loop_
_entity.id
_entity.type
_entity.pdbx_description
1 polymer ?
#
loop_
_entity_poly.entity_id
_entity_poly.type
_entity_poly.pdbx_seq_one_letter_code
_entity_poly.pdbx_strand_id
1 'polypeptide(L)'
;VTVLFGTETGNAEMVADDIASALGEFDIEATVVGMEDFDVADLAASGTVVLVTSTYGEGELPATTQPFFDAMKAAEPDLTGLRFGAFGLGDSTYDTYNN
;
A
#
# COMPACT_ATOMS: atom_id res chain seq x y z
N VAL A 1 7.32 11.38 0.39
CA VAL A 1 6.56 10.28 -0.25
C VAL A 1 5.93 9.45 0.84
N THR A 2 4.68 9.02 0.71
CA THR A 2 4.06 8.12 1.69
C THR A 2 4.07 6.70 1.16
N VAL A 3 4.60 5.75 1.92
CA VAL A 3 4.58 4.33 1.58
C VAL A 3 3.58 3.65 2.50
N LEU A 4 2.46 3.20 1.93
CA LEU A 4 1.42 2.50 2.66
C LEU A 4 1.60 1.00 2.47
N PHE A 5 1.58 0.23 3.56
CA PHE A 5 1.71 -1.22 3.49
C PHE A 5 0.54 -1.95 4.13
N GLY A 6 0.22 -3.12 3.59
CA GLY A 6 -0.70 -4.05 4.21
C GLY A 6 -0.21 -5.49 4.06
N THR A 7 -0.23 -6.26 5.13
CA THR A 7 0.48 -7.54 5.22
C THR A 7 -0.19 -8.48 6.21
N GLU A 8 -0.08 -9.79 5.96
CA GLU A 8 -0.42 -10.81 6.96
C GLU A 8 0.78 -11.20 7.83
N THR A 9 1.96 -11.34 7.22
CA THR A 9 3.14 -11.95 7.86
C THR A 9 4.38 -11.05 7.91
N GLY A 10 4.24 -9.75 7.64
CA GLY A 10 5.32 -8.75 7.66
C GLY A 10 6.08 -8.56 6.34
N ASN A 11 5.86 -9.38 5.31
CA ASN A 11 6.63 -9.26 4.06
C ASN A 11 6.41 -7.92 3.34
N ALA A 12 5.17 -7.42 3.30
CA ALA A 12 4.89 -6.15 2.64
C ALA A 12 5.47 -4.96 3.42
N GLU A 13 5.53 -5.06 4.75
CA GLU A 13 6.17 -4.07 5.61
C GLU A 13 7.67 -3.99 5.34
N MET A 14 8.37 -5.12 5.28
CA MET A 14 9.79 -5.16 4.94
C MET A 14 10.07 -4.54 3.57
N VAL A 15 9.23 -4.82 2.57
CA VAL A 15 9.37 -4.20 1.24
C VAL A 15 9.10 -2.69 1.30
N ALA A 16 8.16 -2.24 2.12
CA ALA A 16 7.89 -0.80 2.29
C ALA A 16 9.08 -0.07 2.92
N ASP A 17 9.74 -0.68 3.91
CA ASP A 17 10.97 -0.16 4.52
C ASP A 17 12.14 -0.13 3.51
N ASP A 18 12.29 -1.16 2.68
CA ASP A 18 13.28 -1.19 1.61
C ASP A 18 13.03 -0.08 0.57
N ILE A 19 11.78 0.15 0.18
CA ILE A 19 11.40 1.24 -0.72
C ILE A 19 11.74 2.60 -0.10
N ALA A 20 11.40 2.81 1.18
CA ALA A 20 11.71 4.06 1.88
C ALA A 20 13.22 4.30 1.97
N SER A 21 13.99 3.25 2.25
CA SER A 21 15.46 3.30 2.30
C SER A 21 16.05 3.65 0.94
N ALA A 22 15.57 3.01 -0.14
CA ALA A 22 16.01 3.28 -1.51
C ALA A 22 15.69 4.71 -1.97
N LEU A 23 14.52 5.25 -1.58
CA LEU A 23 14.18 6.67 -1.85
C LEU A 23 15.13 7.62 -1.11
N GLY A 24 15.55 7.27 0.11
CA GLY A 24 16.53 8.02 0.88
C GLY A 24 17.89 8.16 0.19
N GLU A 25 18.31 7.19 -0.63
CA GLU A 25 19.54 7.28 -1.42
C GLU A 25 19.50 8.41 -2.48
N PHE A 26 18.31 8.90 -2.80
CA PHE A 26 18.07 10.01 -3.72
C PHE A 26 17.63 11.30 -3.00
N ASP A 27 17.86 11.41 -1.69
CA ASP A 27 17.43 12.53 -0.83
C ASP A 27 15.89 12.73 -0.84
N ILE A 28 15.12 11.67 -1.09
CA ILE A 28 13.66 11.70 -1.04
C ILE A 28 13.20 11.17 0.31
N GLU A 29 12.64 12.05 1.15
CA GLU A 29 12.05 11.64 2.42
C GLU A 29 10.78 10.80 2.18
N ALA A 30 10.73 9.64 2.84
CA ALA A 30 9.62 8.72 2.81
C ALA A 30 9.08 8.44 4.22
N THR A 31 7.77 8.30 4.35
CA THR A 31 7.10 7.89 5.60
C THR A 31 6.39 6.58 5.34
N VAL A 32 6.68 5.57 6.16
CA VAL A 32 6.08 4.23 6.07
C VAL A 32 4.93 4.15 7.07
N VAL A 33 3.74 3.73 6.62
CA VAL A 33 2.52 3.67 7.44
C VAL A 33 1.72 2.41 7.09
N GLY A 34 1.18 1.72 8.10
CA GLY A 34 0.25 0.62 7.89
C GLY A 34 -1.08 1.13 7.31
N MET A 35 -1.64 0.43 6.34
CA MET A 35 -2.91 0.81 5.71
C MET A 35 -4.07 0.86 6.71
N GLU A 36 -4.05 0.01 7.75
CA GLU A 36 -5.04 0.01 8.84
C GLU A 36 -4.97 1.25 9.74
N ASP A 37 -3.85 1.97 9.74
CA ASP A 37 -3.61 3.18 10.52
C ASP A 37 -3.72 4.47 9.69
N PHE A 38 -4.09 4.37 8.40
CA PHE A 38 -4.13 5.50 7.48
C PHE A 38 -5.55 5.90 7.09
N ASP A 39 -5.89 7.19 7.22
CA ASP A 39 -7.18 7.72 6.78
C ASP A 39 -7.16 8.02 5.27
N VAL A 40 -8.06 7.38 4.52
CA VAL A 40 -8.20 7.56 3.07
C VAL A 40 -8.51 9.01 2.66
N ALA A 41 -9.07 9.82 3.55
CA ALA A 41 -9.30 11.24 3.31
C ALA A 41 -7.98 12.03 3.12
N ASP A 42 -6.88 11.55 3.70
CA ASP A 42 -5.56 12.19 3.62
C ASP A 42 -4.80 11.86 2.32
N LEU A 43 -5.31 10.94 1.49
CA LEU A 43 -4.68 10.60 0.21
C LEU A 43 -4.58 11.80 -0.73
N ALA A 44 -5.62 12.63 -0.80
CA ALA A 44 -5.65 13.79 -1.67
C ALA A 44 -4.54 14.81 -1.33
N ALA A 45 -4.13 14.86 -0.06
CA ALA A 45 -3.05 15.74 0.41
C ALA A 45 -1.65 15.11 0.30
N SER A 46 -1.55 13.79 0.10
CA SER A 46 -0.29 13.05 0.17
C SER A 46 0.65 13.28 -1.03
N GLY A 47 0.12 13.71 -2.17
CA GLY A 47 0.87 14.08 -3.38
C GLY A 47 1.55 12.91 -4.13
N THR A 48 2.25 12.02 -3.43
CA THR A 48 2.84 10.79 -3.99
C THR A 48 2.80 9.65 -2.97
N VAL A 49 2.11 8.58 -3.35
CA VAL A 49 1.88 7.39 -2.50
C VAL A 49 2.44 6.14 -3.19
N VAL A 50 3.08 5.26 -2.43
CA VAL A 50 3.41 3.91 -2.88
C VAL A 50 2.60 2.92 -2.06
N LEU A 51 1.80 2.08 -2.71
CA LEU A 51 0.98 1.05 -2.08
C LEU A 51 1.74 -0.28 -2.13
N VAL A 52 1.91 -0.96 -1.01
CA VAL A 52 2.58 -2.25 -0.92
C VAL A 52 1.64 -3.22 -0.23
N THR A 53 1.14 -4.24 -0.93
CA THR A 53 0.26 -5.22 -0.29
C THR A 53 0.47 -6.62 -0.86
N SER A 54 0.14 -7.63 -0.08
CA SER A 54 0.17 -9.03 -0.53
C SER A 54 -1.20 -9.50 -0.96
N THR A 55 -1.28 -10.50 -1.84
CA THR A 55 -2.52 -11.27 -2.02
C THR A 55 -2.52 -12.44 -1.04
N TYR A 56 -3.65 -12.71 -0.39
CA TYR A 56 -3.81 -13.81 0.56
C TYR A 56 -4.90 -14.80 0.14
N GLY A 57 -4.81 -16.05 0.62
CA GLY A 57 -5.84 -17.06 0.41
C GLY A 57 -6.21 -17.27 -1.06
N GLU A 58 -7.50 -17.10 -1.38
CA GLU A 58 -8.07 -17.28 -2.73
C GLU A 58 -8.12 -15.95 -3.52
N GLY A 59 -7.17 -15.04 -3.31
CA GLY A 59 -7.18 -13.72 -3.96
C GLY A 59 -7.73 -12.59 -3.09
N GLU A 60 -7.73 -12.78 -1.78
CA GLU A 60 -8.24 -11.83 -0.80
C GLU A 60 -7.16 -10.82 -0.40
N LEU A 61 -7.59 -9.66 0.08
CA LEU A 61 -6.69 -8.69 0.71
C LEU A 61 -6.32 -9.15 2.12
N PRO A 62 -5.14 -8.77 2.62
CA PRO A 62 -4.79 -8.93 4.03
C PRO A 62 -5.81 -8.23 4.92
N ALA A 63 -6.03 -8.75 6.12
CA ALA A 63 -6.85 -8.15 7.16
C ALA A 63 -6.42 -6.72 7.49
N THR A 64 -5.13 -6.41 7.38
CA THR A 64 -4.59 -5.05 7.60
C THR A 64 -4.80 -4.11 6.39
N THR A 65 -5.21 -4.65 5.24
CA THR A 65 -5.51 -3.89 4.00
C THR A 65 -7.00 -3.71 3.80
N GLN A 66 -7.81 -4.68 4.22
CA GLN A 66 -9.25 -4.72 4.00
C GLN A 66 -9.98 -3.44 4.48
N PRO A 67 -9.72 -2.90 5.69
CA PRO A 67 -10.38 -1.68 6.15
C PRO A 67 -10.09 -0.45 5.28
N PHE A 68 -8.83 -0.30 4.82
CA PHE A 68 -8.44 0.77 3.91
C PHE A 68 -9.17 0.65 2.57
N PHE A 69 -9.24 -0.56 2.02
CA PHE A 69 -9.96 -0.82 0.77
C PHE A 69 -11.45 -0.49 0.87
N ASP A 70 -12.10 -0.91 1.98
CA ASP A 70 -13.51 -0.62 2.21
C ASP A 70 -13.76 0.89 2.40
N ALA A 71 -12.88 1.58 3.12
CA ALA A 71 -12.93 3.02 3.29
C ALA A 71 -12.76 3.77 1.96
N MET A 72 -11.85 3.34 1.09
CA MET A 72 -11.68 3.89 -0.26
C MET A 72 -12.96 3.79 -1.08
N LYS A 73 -13.61 2.63 -1.05
CA LYS A 73 -14.88 2.39 -1.76
C LYS A 73 -16.05 3.19 -1.20
N ALA A 74 -16.05 3.47 0.10
CA ALA A 74 -17.12 4.22 0.74
C ALA A 74 -16.95 5.74 0.55
N ALA A 75 -15.72 6.24 0.66
CA ALA A 75 -15.43 7.67 0.63
C ALA A 75 -15.29 8.23 -0.79
N GLU A 76 -14.83 7.41 -1.75
CA GLU A 76 -14.56 7.81 -3.14
C GLU A 76 -13.84 9.17 -3.24
N PRO A 77 -12.67 9.35 -2.57
CA PRO A 77 -12.00 10.64 -2.52
C PRO A 77 -11.56 11.09 -3.92
N ASP A 78 -11.50 12.41 -4.15
CA ASP A 78 -10.92 12.95 -5.38
C ASP A 78 -9.40 12.77 -5.37
N LEU A 79 -8.90 11.91 -6.25
CA LEU A 79 -7.48 11.57 -6.40
C LEU A 79 -6.83 12.20 -7.64
N THR A 80 -7.48 13.17 -8.29
CA THR A 80 -7.00 13.74 -9.57
C THR A 80 -5.55 14.26 -9.49
N GLY A 81 -5.10 14.73 -8.32
CA GLY A 81 -3.73 15.21 -8.08
C GLY A 81 -2.75 14.17 -7.54
N LEU A 82 -3.21 12.95 -7.23
CA LEU A 82 -2.38 11.93 -6.59
C LEU A 82 -1.52 11.21 -7.63
N ARG A 83 -0.21 11.15 -7.39
CA ARG A 83 0.68 10.21 -8.07
C ARG A 83 0.78 8.95 -7.23
N PHE A 84 0.68 7.77 -7.84
CA PHE A 84 0.84 6.53 -7.10
C PHE A 84 1.66 5.48 -7.85
N GLY A 85 2.30 4.60 -7.08
CA GLY A 85 2.82 3.31 -7.52
C GLY A 85 2.24 2.21 -6.65
N ALA A 86 2.18 0.99 -7.18
CA ALA A 86 1.71 -0.18 -6.44
C ALA A 86 2.70 -1.34 -6.60
N PHE A 87 2.95 -2.06 -5.51
CA PHE A 87 3.79 -3.25 -5.46
C PHE A 87 3.03 -4.39 -4.78
N GLY A 88 2.67 -5.39 -5.59
CA GLY A 88 1.96 -6.58 -5.14
C GLY A 88 2.92 -7.73 -4.79
N LEU A 89 2.78 -8.28 -3.60
CA LEU A 89 3.44 -9.54 -3.22
C LEU A 89 2.49 -10.71 -3.44
N GLY A 90 2.87 -11.64 -4.31
CA GLY A 90 2.07 -12.82 -4.62
C GLY A 90 2.95 -14.00 -5.00
N ASP A 91 2.35 -15.18 -5.03
CA ASP A 91 3.00 -16.42 -5.44
C ASP A 91 2.34 -16.95 -6.72
N SER A 92 3.10 -17.00 -7.82
CA SER A 92 2.64 -17.44 -9.13
C SER A 92 2.15 -18.89 -9.21
N THR A 93 2.32 -19.68 -8.13
CA THR A 93 1.72 -21.01 -8.03
C THR A 93 0.20 -20.98 -7.82
N TYR A 94 -0.35 -19.83 -7.44
CA TYR A 94 -1.78 -19.61 -7.26
C TYR A 94 -2.38 -18.89 -8.46
N ASP A 95 -3.57 -19.31 -8.90
CA ASP A 95 -4.27 -18.66 -10.03
C ASP A 95 -4.68 -17.21 -9.74
N THR A 96 -4.72 -16.82 -8.46
CA THR A 96 -5.14 -15.51 -7.97
C THR A 96 -3.97 -14.61 -7.55
N TYR A 97 -2.73 -14.92 -7.96
CA TYR A 97 -1.56 -14.15 -7.57
C TYR A 97 -1.63 -12.68 -8.07
N ASN A 98 -1.38 -11.71 -7.19
CA ASN A 98 -1.33 -10.27 -7.53
C ASN A 98 -2.55 -9.79 -8.33
N ASN A 99 -3.74 -10.17 -7.88
CA ASN A 99 -5.01 -9.78 -8.50
C ASN A 99 -5.47 -8.34 -8.17
#